data_AF-A0A2X3IX42-F1
#
_entry.id   AF-A0A2X3IX42-F1
#
_cell.length_a   1.000
_cell.length_b   1.000
_cell.length_c   1.000
_cell.angle_alpha   90.00
_cell.angle_beta   90.00
_cell.angle_gamma   90.00
#
_symmetry.space_group_name_H-M   'P 1'
#
loop_
_entity.id
_entity.type
_entity.pdbx_description
1 polymer ?
#
loop_
_entity_poly.entity_id
_entity_poly.type
_entity_poly.pdbx_seq_one_letter_code
_entity_poly.pdbx_strand_id
1 'polypeptide(L)' 'MLPEGQQNLFGEWSIADTDLALMLNRLIMNGDEVPERLKEYASFQWQRASVQLWLAQSAKNAG' A
#
# COMPACT_ATOMS: atom_id res chain seq x y z
N MET A 1 -13.84 -0.47 7.09
CA MET A 1 -13.38 0.85 6.60
C MET A 1 -12.16 1.24 7.41
N LEU A 2 -11.16 1.90 6.83
CA LEU A 2 -10.03 2.44 7.58
C LEU A 2 -10.53 3.44 8.63
N PRO A 3 -10.24 3.24 9.93
CA PRO A 3 -10.70 4.15 10.97
C PRO A 3 -10.25 5.59 10.68
N GLU A 4 -11.09 6.57 11.01
CA GLU A 4 -10.78 7.98 10.81
C GLU A 4 -9.51 8.37 11.58
N GLY A 5 -8.64 9.17 10.96
CA GLY A 5 -7.35 9.59 11.55
C GLY A 5 -6.26 8.53 11.67
N GLN A 6 -6.52 7.24 11.40
CA GLN A 6 -5.50 6.19 11.49
C GLN A 6 -4.73 6.01 10.17
N GLN A 7 -3.42 5.74 10.32
CA GLN A 7 -2.51 5.43 9.22
C GLN A 7 -2.40 3.91 8.94
N ASN A 8 -2.76 3.07 9.91
CA ASN A 8 -2.77 1.60 9.82
C ASN A 8 -4.17 1.06 10.18
N LEU A 9 -4.45 -0.19 9.80
CA LEU A 9 -5.74 -0.84 10.02
C LEU A 9 -6.07 -1.08 11.49
N PHE A 10 -5.06 -1.34 12.32
CA PHE A 10 -5.22 -1.78 13.71
C PHE A 10 -4.40 -0.91 14.68
N GLY A 11 -4.25 0.39 14.37
CA GLY A 11 -3.42 1.32 15.12
C GLY A 11 -1.93 1.18 14.77
N GLU A 12 -1.32 0.08 15.19
CA GLU A 12 0.05 -0.28 14.80
C GLU A 12 0.09 -0.98 13.45
N TRP A 13 1.24 -0.91 12.79
CA TRP A 13 1.43 -1.61 11.53
C TRP A 13 1.34 -3.13 11.72
N SER A 14 0.67 -3.78 10.78
CA SER A 14 0.56 -5.22 10.63
C SER A 14 0.82 -5.63 9.18
N ILE A 15 1.05 -6.92 8.92
CA ILE A 15 1.25 -7.39 7.55
C ILE A 15 0.00 -7.14 6.66
N ALA A 16 -1.19 -7.15 7.26
CA ALA A 16 -2.44 -6.86 6.57
C ALA A 16 -2.45 -5.46 5.94
N ASP A 17 -1.67 -4.51 6.48
CA ASP A 17 -1.56 -3.18 5.90
C ASP A 17 -0.87 -3.21 4.52
N THR A 18 0.16 -4.06 4.38
CA THR A 18 0.87 -4.25 3.12
C THR A 18 0.01 -5.01 2.11
N ASP A 19 -0.67 -6.07 2.56
CA ASP A 19 -1.55 -6.85 1.69
C ASP A 19 -2.69 -5.99 1.13
N LEU A 20 -3.31 -5.17 1.98
CA LEU A 20 -4.35 -4.24 1.54
C LEU A 20 -3.81 -3.17 0.59
N ALA A 21 -2.66 -2.56 0.90
CA ALA A 21 -2.04 -1.57 0.03
C ALA A 21 -1.70 -2.14 -1.35
N LEU A 22 -1.21 -3.38 -1.41
CA LEU A 22 -0.99 -4.09 -2.67
C LEU A 22 -2.28 -4.29 -3.45
N MET A 23 -3.37 -4.71 -2.80
CA MET A 23 -4.67 -4.87 -3.47
C MET A 23 -5.22 -3.54 -3.99
N LEU A 24 -5.11 -2.47 -3.20
CA LEU A 24 -5.52 -1.13 -3.61
C LEU A 24 -4.69 -0.61 -4.78
N ASN A 25 -3.38 -0.81 -4.76
CA ASN A 25 -2.49 -0.40 -5.86
C ASN A 25 -2.83 -1.08 -7.18
N ARG A 26 -3.40 -2.30 -7.18
CA ARG A 26 -3.90 -2.92 -8.42
C ARG A 26 -4.99 -2.08 -9.09
N LEU A 27 -5.94 -1.60 -8.31
CA LEU A 27 -7.03 -0.73 -8.80
C LEU A 27 -6.48 0.65 -9.20
N ILE A 28 -5.67 1.26 -8.33
CA ILE A 28 -5.11 2.61 -8.54
C ILE A 28 -4.25 2.65 -9.81
N MET A 29 -3.34 1.68 -9.96
CA MET A 29 -2.44 1.62 -11.12
C MET A 29 -3.15 1.21 -12.42
N ASN A 30 -4.29 0.51 -12.31
CA ASN A 30 -5.16 0.23 -13.45
C ASN A 30 -6.02 1.45 -13.87
N GLY A 31 -6.06 2.51 -13.05
CA GLY A 31 -6.84 3.72 -13.31
C GLY A 31 -8.30 3.63 -12.86
N ASP A 32 -8.65 2.62 -12.06
CA ASP A 32 -9.99 2.47 -11.52
C ASP A 32 -10.30 3.55 -10.47
N GLU A 33 -11.59 3.88 -10.30
CA GLU A 33 -12.01 4.84 -9.29
C GLU A 33 -11.80 4.27 -7.88
N VAL A 34 -10.98 4.97 -7.09
CA VAL A 34 -10.69 4.64 -5.69
C VAL A 34 -10.84 5.91 -4.85
N PRO A 35 -11.54 5.87 -3.71
CA PRO A 35 -11.62 7.00 -2.78
C PRO A 35 -10.24 7.54 -2.39
N GLU A 36 -10.09 8.86 -2.32
CA GLU A 36 -8.79 9.51 -2.12
C GLU A 36 -8.08 9.06 -0.84
N ARG A 37 -8.83 8.90 0.26
CA ARG A 37 -8.33 8.35 1.53
C ARG A 37 -7.65 6.98 1.37
N LEU A 38 -8.16 6.13 0.48
CA LEU A 38 -7.58 4.81 0.22
C LEU A 38 -6.32 4.91 -0.65
N LYS A 39 -6.23 5.90 -1.55
CA LYS A 39 -5.01 6.18 -2.31
C LYS A 39 -3.90 6.69 -1.40
N GLU A 40 -4.21 7.64 -0.52
CA GLU A 40 -3.28 8.17 0.47
C GLU A 40 -2.76 7.06 1.39
N TYR A 41 -3.67 6.22 1.89
CA TYR A 41 -3.32 5.05 2.70
C TYR A 41 -2.40 4.09 1.92
N ALA A 42 -2.75 3.72 0.69
CA ALA A 42 -1.95 2.80 -0.10
C ALA A 42 -0.56 3.38 -0.38
N SER A 43 -0.47 4.68 -0.73
CA SER A 43 0.78 5.39 -0.95
C SER A 43 1.66 5.44 0.30
N PHE A 44 1.06 5.72 1.46
CA PHE A 44 1.77 5.71 2.74
C PHE A 44 2.34 4.33 3.07
N GLN A 45 1.53 3.27 2.98
CA GLN A 45 1.99 1.90 3.24
C GLN A 45 3.06 1.45 2.24
N TRP A 46 3.00 1.94 1.00
CA TRP A 46 3.98 1.63 -0.04
C TRP A 46 5.38 2.18 0.26
N GLN A 47 5.48 3.27 1.03
CA GLN A 47 6.76 3.88 1.42
C GLN A 47 7.52 3.07 2.48
N ARG A 48 6.91 2.03 3.07
CA ARG A 48 7.57 1.20 4.08
C ARG A 48 8.86 0.58 3.54
N ALA A 49 9.93 0.66 4.33
CA ALA A 49 11.26 0.18 3.93
C ALA A 49 11.27 -1.27 3.42
N SER A 50 10.53 -2.18 4.07
CA SER A 50 10.42 -3.58 3.64
C SER A 50 9.75 -3.73 2.27
N VAL A 51 8.74 -2.92 1.96
CA VAL A 51 8.06 -2.91 0.66
C VAL A 51 8.99 -2.33 -0.41
N GLN A 52 9.67 -1.22 -0.13
CA GLN A 52 10.64 -0.63 -1.06
C GLN A 52 11.80 -1.57 -1.38
N LEU A 53 12.32 -2.29 -0.38
CA LEU A 53 13.35 -3.32 -0.59
C LEU A 53 12.84 -4.46 -1.49
N TRP A 54 11.61 -4.92 -1.27
CA TRP A 54 10.99 -5.94 -2.13
C TRP A 54 10.84 -5.44 -3.58
N LEU A 55 10.35 -4.22 -3.79
CA LEU A 55 10.22 -3.63 -5.13
C LEU A 55 11.57 -3.50 -5.84
N ALA A 56 12.59 -3.02 -5.12
CA ALA A 56 13.95 -2.92 -5.67
C ALA A 56 14.51 -4.29 -6.05
N GLN A 57 14.21 -5.34 -5.28
CA GLN A 57 14.60 -6.71 -5.61
C GLN A 57 13.84 -7.24 -6.83
N SER A 58 12.54 -6.99 -6.92
CA SER A 58 11.72 -7.38 -8.07
C SER A 58 12.19 -6.70 -9.36
N ALA A 59 12.56 -5.42 -9.29
CA ALA A 59 13.08 -4.68 -10.45
C ALA A 59 14.41 -5.25 -10.95
N LYS A 60 15.32 -5.65 -10.04
CA LYS A 60 16.57 -6.34 -10.41
C LYS A 60 16.33 -7.66 -11.11
N ASN A 61 15.30 -8.40 -10.72
CA ASN A 61 14.99 -9.72 -11.27
C ASN A 61 14.23 -9.65 -12.61
N ALA A 62 13.74 -8.48 -13.01
CA ALA A 62 12.99 -8.27 -14.24
C ALA A 62 13.87 -7.84 -15.43
N GLY A 63 15.14 -7.49 -15.18
CA GLY A 63 16.16 -7.21 -16.18
C GLY A 63 17.02 -8.43 -16.48
#